data_AF-A0A1S0TKX0-F1
#
_entry.id   AF-A0A1S0TKX0-F1
#
_cell.length_a   1.000
_cell.length_b   1.000
_cell.length_c   1.000
_cell.angle_alpha   90.00
_cell.angle_beta   90.00
_cell.angle_gamma   90.00
#
_symmetry.space_group_name_H-M   'P 1'
#
loop_
_entity.id
_entity.type
_entity.pdbx_description
1 polymer ?
#
loop_
_entity_poly.entity_id
_entity_poly.type
_entity_poly.pdbx_seq_one_letter_code
_entity_poly.pdbx_strand_id
1 'polypeptide(L)'
;MVSIENRKILHRSSLSLLSNINDNNGLSLCQVCFEPFKQNICIPKLLPCGHSFCHDCITALKFSSIYICKCPICRYSFPLRYDTKFPTNYSLLALIFSFIKLNR
;
A
#
# COMPACT_ATOMS: atom_id res chain seq x y z
N MET A 1 13.11 40.35 8.38
CA MET A 1 11.80 39.86 7.92
C MET A 1 11.99 39.46 6.46
N VAL A 2 12.19 38.21 6.08
CA VAL A 2 11.44 36.99 6.40
C VAL A 2 12.42 35.84 6.65
N SER A 3 12.23 35.12 7.75
CA SER A 3 12.97 33.93 8.12
C SER A 3 12.61 32.79 7.18
N ILE A 4 13.55 32.32 6.35
CA ILE A 4 13.35 31.10 5.55
C ILE A 4 13.82 29.94 6.41
N GLU A 5 12.86 29.38 7.13
CA GLU A 5 13.00 28.25 8.04
C GLU A 5 13.46 26.99 7.29
N ASN A 6 14.50 26.36 7.85
CA ASN A 6 15.03 25.07 7.47
C ASN A 6 13.91 24.00 7.42
N ARG A 7 13.40 23.68 6.23
CA ARG A 7 12.57 22.48 6.06
C ARG A 7 13.47 21.25 6.14
N LYS A 8 13.65 20.76 7.38
CA LYS A 8 14.17 19.43 7.66
C LYS A 8 13.39 18.44 6.80
N ILE A 9 14.12 17.75 5.92
CA ILE A 9 13.64 16.59 5.17
C ILE A 9 13.15 15.60 6.23
N LEU A 10 11.83 15.48 6.38
CA LEU A 10 11.24 14.39 7.15
C LEU A 10 11.46 13.13 6.33
N HIS A 11 12.63 12.53 6.51
CA HIS A 11 12.84 11.11 6.25
C HIS A 11 11.92 10.39 7.23
N ARG A 12 10.65 10.23 6.84
CA ARG A 12 9.62 9.54 7.61
C ARG A 12 9.98 8.06 7.52
N SER A 13 10.94 7.69 8.35
CA SER A 13 11.25 6.32 8.76
C SER A 13 9.93 5.57 8.97
N SER A 14 9.94 4.32 8.53
CA SER A 14 8.91 3.29 8.42
C SER A 14 7.93 3.11 9.61
N LEU A 15 8.01 3.94 10.64
CA LEU A 15 7.28 3.87 11.90
C LEU A 15 5.90 4.58 11.88
N SER A 16 5.60 5.40 10.87
CA SER A 16 4.30 6.10 10.83
C SER A 16 3.11 5.26 10.35
N LEU A 17 3.32 3.97 10.10
CA LEU A 17 2.24 3.01 9.80
C LEU A 17 1.64 2.38 11.05
N LEU A 18 2.25 2.57 12.23
CA LEU A 18 1.83 1.93 13.48
C LEU A 18 0.83 2.79 14.29
N SER A 19 0.58 4.04 13.92
CA SER A 19 -0.19 4.97 14.78
C SER A 19 -1.71 4.76 14.77
N ASN A 20 -2.23 3.83 13.96
CA ASN A 20 -3.67 3.48 13.93
C ASN A 20 -3.93 1.99 14.25
N ILE A 21 -2.98 1.29 14.88
CA ILE A 21 -3.18 -0.10 15.31
C ILE A 21 -4.02 -0.09 16.59
N ASN A 22 -5.32 0.09 16.43
CA ASN A 22 -6.29 -0.50 17.35
C ASN A 22 -6.90 -1.80 16.77
N ASP A 23 -6.50 -2.17 15.55
CA ASP A 23 -6.89 -3.43 14.92
C ASP A 23 -5.62 -4.23 14.60
N ASN A 24 -5.46 -5.39 15.25
CA ASN A 24 -4.34 -6.32 15.09
C ASN A 24 -4.17 -6.90 13.65
N ASN A 25 -4.87 -6.35 12.64
CA ASN A 25 -4.96 -6.85 11.26
C ASN A 25 -4.65 -5.79 10.17
N GLY A 26 -4.37 -4.53 10.49
CA GLY A 26 -4.27 -3.45 9.48
C GLY A 26 -3.22 -3.68 8.37
N LEU A 27 -2.16 -4.45 8.65
CA LEU A 27 -1.09 -4.74 7.70
C LEU A 27 -1.41 -5.91 6.74
N SER A 28 -2.33 -6.79 7.09
CA SER A 28 -2.65 -8.01 6.32
C SER A 28 -3.89 -7.87 5.44
N LEU A 29 -4.60 -6.73 5.50
CA LEU A 29 -5.82 -6.47 4.75
C LEU A 29 -5.59 -5.43 3.64
N CYS A 30 -6.32 -5.59 2.52
CA CYS A 30 -6.42 -4.55 1.51
C CYS A 30 -7.22 -3.36 2.05
N GLN A 31 -6.64 -2.16 2.10
CA GLN A 31 -7.30 -0.95 2.64
C GLN A 31 -8.40 -0.35 1.74
N VAL A 32 -8.85 -1.08 0.71
CA VAL A 32 -9.95 -0.67 -0.19
C VAL A 32 -11.14 -1.63 -0.06
N CYS A 33 -10.91 -2.94 -0.21
CA CYS A 33 -11.97 -3.94 -0.05
C CYS A 33 -12.03 -4.56 1.35
N PHE A 34 -11.06 -4.27 2.23
CA PHE A 34 -10.92 -4.81 3.59
C PHE A 34 -10.76 -6.33 3.67
N GLU A 35 -10.50 -7.01 2.54
CA GLU A 35 -10.23 -8.45 2.48
C GLU A 35 -8.76 -8.78 2.80
N PRO A 36 -8.49 -9.91 3.49
CA PRO A 36 -7.15 -10.35 3.80
C PRO A 36 -6.38 -10.76 2.56
N PHE A 37 -5.13 -10.32 2.48
CA PHE A 37 -4.25 -10.66 1.36
C PHE A 37 -3.97 -12.16 1.31
N LYS A 38 -4.11 -12.72 0.10
CA LYS A 38 -3.92 -14.15 -0.19
C LYS A 38 -3.32 -14.29 -1.58
N GLN A 39 -2.42 -15.27 -1.76
CA GLN A 39 -1.65 -15.44 -3.00
C GLN A 39 -2.50 -15.66 -4.26
N ASN A 40 -3.74 -16.17 -4.12
CA ASN A 40 -4.55 -16.59 -5.26
C ASN A 40 -5.87 -15.81 -5.41
N ILE A 41 -6.28 -15.03 -4.40
CA ILE A 41 -7.58 -14.35 -4.39
C ILE A 41 -7.34 -12.85 -4.23
N CYS A 42 -6.97 -12.42 -3.02
CA CYS A 42 -6.66 -11.03 -2.72
C CYS A 42 -5.14 -10.79 -2.88
N ILE A 43 -4.65 -10.81 -4.13
CA ILE A 43 -3.20 -10.77 -4.40
C ILE A 43 -2.65 -9.36 -4.16
N PRO A 44 -1.73 -9.14 -3.18
CA PRO A 44 -1.22 -7.80 -2.90
C PRO A 44 -0.28 -7.33 -4.02
N LYS A 45 -0.56 -6.17 -4.61
CA LYS A 45 0.30 -5.49 -5.58
C LYS A 45 0.80 -4.16 -5.01
N LEU A 46 2.04 -3.82 -5.34
CA LEU A 46 2.74 -2.63 -4.85
C LEU A 46 2.52 -1.43 -5.75
N LEU A 47 2.09 -0.31 -5.16
CA LEU A 47 2.19 1.00 -5.81
C LEU A 47 3.63 1.52 -5.73
N PRO A 48 4.01 2.53 -6.54
CA PRO A 48 5.35 3.12 -6.50
C PRO A 48 5.73 3.74 -5.15
N CYS A 49 4.74 4.08 -4.33
CA CYS A 49 4.94 4.58 -2.97
C CYS A 49 5.18 3.49 -1.91
N GLY A 50 5.12 2.21 -2.27
CA GLY A 50 5.31 1.07 -1.37
C GLY A 50 4.04 0.53 -0.70
N HIS A 51 2.91 1.21 -0.77
CA HIS A 51 1.64 0.68 -0.26
C HIS A 51 1.11 -0.46 -1.14
N SER A 52 0.48 -1.44 -0.50
CA SER A 52 -0.09 -2.61 -1.17
C SER A 52 -1.61 -2.58 -1.18
N PHE A 53 -2.22 -2.95 -2.31
CA PHE A 53 -3.66 -3.18 -2.46
C PHE A 53 -3.86 -4.44 -3.29
N CYS A 54 -5.05 -5.04 -3.24
CA CYS A 54 -5.28 -6.25 -4.02
C CYS A 54 -5.33 -5.94 -5.53
N HIS A 55 -5.08 -6.96 -6.35
CA HIS A 55 -5.09 -6.85 -7.79
C HIS A 55 -6.37 -6.17 -8.32
N ASP A 56 -7.53 -6.62 -7.85
CA ASP A 56 -8.83 -6.13 -8.31
C ASP A 56 -9.05 -4.66 -7.95
N CYS A 57 -8.70 -4.25 -6.72
CA CYS A 57 -8.78 -2.86 -6.30
C CYS A 57 -7.83 -1.96 -7.10
N ILE A 58 -6.63 -2.42 -7.43
CA ILE A 58 -5.71 -1.66 -8.29
C ILE A 58 -6.23 -1.57 -9.71
N THR A 59 -6.83 -2.64 -10.23
CA THR A 59 -7.47 -2.63 -11.55
C THR A 59 -8.63 -1.63 -11.58
N ALA A 60 -9.47 -1.58 -10.54
CA ALA A 60 -10.53 -0.58 -10.41
C ALA A 60 -9.99 0.86 -10.30
N LEU A 61 -8.90 1.08 -9.55
CA LEU A 61 -8.21 2.37 -9.48
C LEU A 61 -7.69 2.82 -10.85
N LYS A 62 -7.25 1.87 -11.69
CA LYS A 62 -6.83 2.18 -13.06
C LYS A 62 -7.98 2.65 -13.93
N PHE A 63 -9.14 2.00 -13.84
CA PHE A 63 -10.31 2.38 -14.64
C PHE A 63 -10.89 3.74 -14.26
N SER A 64 -10.72 4.16 -13.00
CA SER A 64 -11.20 5.46 -12.50
C SER A 64 -10.21 6.60 -12.69
N SER A 65 -8.96 6.33 -13.07
CA SER A 65 -7.89 7.33 -13.16
C SER A 65 -7.44 7.53 -14.60
N ILE A 66 -7.51 8.77 -15.08
CA ILE A 66 -7.01 9.13 -16.42
C ILE A 66 -5.62 9.77 -16.26
N TYR A 67 -4.58 9.12 -16.79
CA TYR A 67 -3.17 9.55 -16.81
C TYR A 67 -2.44 9.63 -15.45
N ILE A 68 -3.12 9.95 -14.35
CA ILE A 68 -2.52 10.09 -13.02
C ILE A 68 -3.35 9.33 -12.00
N CYS A 69 -2.71 8.43 -11.26
CA CYS A 69 -3.33 7.73 -10.15
C CYS A 69 -2.76 8.25 -8.82
N LYS A 70 -3.56 8.23 -7.77
CA LYS A 70 -3.16 8.58 -6.40
C LYS A 70 -3.29 7.36 -5.49
N CYS A 71 -2.31 7.16 -4.62
CA CYS A 71 -2.41 6.15 -3.57
C CYS A 71 -3.57 6.51 -2.60
N PRO A 72 -4.53 5.60 -2.34
CA PRO A 72 -5.59 5.85 -1.37
C PRO A 72 -5.12 6.14 0.07
N ILE A 73 -3.93 5.64 0.45
CA ILE A 73 -3.38 5.80 1.81
C ILE A 73 -2.58 7.10 1.94
N CYS A 74 -1.52 7.28 1.13
CA CYS A 74 -0.60 8.40 1.29
C CYS A 74 -0.78 9.52 0.26
N ARG A 75 -1.73 9.38 -0.68
CA ARG A 75 -2.00 10.33 -1.78
C ARG A 75 -0.84 10.59 -2.73
N TYR A 76 0.25 9.80 -2.64
CA TYR A 76 1.34 9.85 -3.60
C TYR A 76 0.79 9.68 -5.02
N SER A 77 1.10 10.64 -5.88
CA SER A 77 0.62 10.69 -7.26
C SER A 77 1.68 10.11 -8.18
N PHE A 78 1.26 9.31 -9.15
CA PHE A 78 2.16 8.72 -10.13
C PHE A 78 1.48 8.62 -11.50
N PRO A 79 2.27 8.69 -12.59
CA PRO A 79 1.76 8.47 -13.93
C PRO A 79 1.19 7.05 -14.04
N LEU A 80 -0.01 6.93 -14.60
CA LEU A 80 -0.66 5.66 -14.80
C LEU A 80 -0.90 5.44 -16.29
N ARG A 81 -0.26 4.39 -16.83
CA ARG A 81 -0.54 3.86 -18.16
C ARG A 81 -1.43 2.62 -18.04
N TYR A 82 -2.28 2.37 -19.03
CA TYR A 82 -3.22 1.23 -18.99
C TYR A 82 -2.48 -0.11 -18.83
N ASP A 83 -1.31 -0.23 -19.46
CA ASP A 83 -0.43 -1.39 -19.47
C ASP A 83 0.48 -1.51 -18.23
N THR A 84 0.45 -0.55 -17.32
CA THR A 84 1.28 -0.54 -16.11
C THR A 84 1.05 -1.82 -15.29
N LYS A 85 2.07 -2.67 -15.14
CA LYS A 85 1.98 -3.86 -14.28
C LYS A 85 2.57 -3.55 -12.91
N PHE A 86 1.78 -3.68 -11.87
CA PHE A 86 2.25 -3.54 -10.49
C PHE A 86 2.81 -4.87 -9.99
N PRO A 87 4.01 -4.89 -9.38
CA PRO A 87 4.61 -6.12 -8.88
C PRO A 87 3.85 -6.65 -7.67
N THR A 88 3.84 -7.97 -7.50
CA THR A 88 3.26 -8.63 -6.31
C THR A 88 4.15 -8.39 -5.09
N ASN A 89 3.56 -8.09 -3.93
CA ASN A 89 4.29 -7.99 -2.67
C ASN A 89 4.51 -9.37 -2.03
N TYR A 90 5.51 -10.11 -2.52
CA TYR A 90 5.84 -11.43 -1.97
C TYR A 90 6.33 -11.39 -0.51
N SER A 91 6.99 -10.30 -0.10
CA SER A 91 7.42 -10.11 1.30
C SER A 91 6.23 -10.05 2.25
N LEU A 92 5.16 -9.34 1.86
CA LEU A 92 3.93 -9.30 2.64
C LEU A 92 3.25 -10.66 2.72
N LEU A 93 3.17 -11.39 1.60
CA LEU A 93 2.64 -12.76 1.60
C LEU A 93 3.45 -13.67 2.54
N ALA A 94 4.78 -13.62 2.48
CA ALA A 94 5.66 -14.40 3.33
C ALA A 94 5.48 -14.09 4.82
N LEU A 95 5.29 -12.81 5.18
CA LEU A 95 4.99 -12.39 6.55
C LEU A 95 3.66 -12.97 7.01
N ILE A 96 2.59 -12.80 6.23
CA ILE A 96 1.25 -13.33 6.56
C ILE A 96 1.29 -14.85 6.76
N PHE A 97 1.97 -15.58 5.87
CA PHE A 97 2.12 -17.03 6.00
C PHE A 97 2.95 -17.44 7.23
N SER A 98 3.99 -16.67 7.58
CA SER A 98 4.79 -16.91 8.79
C SER A 98 3.96 -16.73 10.06
N PHE A 99 3.11 -15.70 10.14
CA PHE A 99 2.20 -15.50 11.27
C PHE A 99 1.18 -16.62 11.41
N ILE A 100 0.65 -17.17 10.30
CA ILE A 100 -0.30 -18.29 10.34
C ILE A 100 0.38 -19.56 10.87
N LYS A 101 1.65 -19.80 10.53
CA LYS A 101 2.41 -20.97 11.03
C LYS A 101 2.75 -20.89 12.52
N LEU A 102 2.93 -19.69 13.06
CA LEU A 102 3.27 -19.49 14.48
C LEU A 102 2.06 -19.60 15.42
N ASN A 103 0.84 -19.46 14.89
CA ASN A 103 -0.41 -19.52 15.64
C ASN A 103 -1.23 -20.80 15.34
N ARG A 104 -0.61 -21.83 14.76
CA ARG A 104 -1.15 -23.20 14.64
C ARG A 104 -0.28 -24.14 15.45
#